data_AF-A0A6A1UWL1-F1
#
_entry.id   AF-A0A6A1UWL1-F1
#
_cell.length_a   1.000
_cell.length_b   1.000
_cell.length_c   1.000
_cell.angle_alpha   90.00
_cell.angle_beta   90.00
_cell.angle_gamma   90.00
#
_symmetry.space_group_name_H-M   'P 1'
#
loop_
_entity.id
_entity.type
_entity.pdbx_description
1 polymer ?
#
loop_
_entity_poly.entity_id
_entity_poly.type
_entity_poly.pdbx_seq_one_letter_code
_entity_poly.pdbx_strand_id
1 'polypeptide(L)'
;MASSSLALTLSLTFLASFVLAAYAGDFYQDFDITWGGDRGKLLNSGKLLSLSLDKASGSGFQSRNEYLFGKIDMQLKLIPGNSAGTVTAYYLSSKGSAWDEIDFEFLGNLSGDPYILHTNIFTQGKGNREQQFYLCFSVDGTPIREFKNYESIGLPFPTKQPMRLYSSVWNAMIGQLEEGLSKRIGHKHPLLPLTGTSMPKACLWSYGASSCRANASSSVPNSNAWLTEDLDSTSQQRLKWYREIT
;
A
#
# COMPACT_ATOMS: atom_id res chain seq x y z
N MET A 1 -32.60 8.22 69.17
CA MET A 1 -31.84 6.97 68.93
C MET A 1 -31.82 6.73 67.43
N ALA A 2 -30.64 6.41 66.91
CA ALA A 2 -30.24 6.50 65.51
C ALA A 2 -30.93 5.49 64.58
N SER A 3 -31.05 5.86 63.29
CA SER A 3 -30.86 4.98 62.14
C SER A 3 -31.02 5.78 60.84
N SER A 4 -29.95 6.46 60.41
CA SER A 4 -29.85 7.04 59.07
C SER A 4 -29.44 5.95 58.08
N SER A 5 -30.39 5.44 57.30
CA SER A 5 -30.09 4.52 56.20
C SER A 5 -29.60 5.33 54.99
N LEU A 6 -28.29 5.52 54.88
CA LEU A 6 -27.65 6.00 53.66
C LEU A 6 -27.84 4.93 52.57
N ALA A 7 -28.86 5.06 51.74
CA ALA A 7 -28.92 4.34 50.48
C ALA A 7 -27.93 5.01 49.51
N LEU A 8 -26.67 4.58 49.58
CA LEU A 8 -25.66 4.93 48.60
C LEU A 8 -26.03 4.21 47.30
N THR A 9 -26.81 4.85 46.43
CA THR A 9 -26.98 4.41 45.04
C THR A 9 -25.63 4.56 44.33
N LEU A 10 -24.83 3.50 44.39
CA LEU A 10 -23.63 3.36 43.58
C LEU A 10 -24.11 3.17 42.12
N SER A 11 -24.35 4.28 41.41
CA SER A 11 -24.52 4.25 39.96
C SER A 11 -23.18 3.83 39.38
N LEU A 12 -22.98 2.53 39.22
CA LEU A 12 -21.86 1.96 38.50
C LEU A 12 -22.06 2.31 37.02
N THR A 13 -21.69 3.53 36.63
CA THR A 13 -21.47 3.85 35.22
C THR A 13 -20.27 3.02 34.78
N PHE A 14 -20.55 1.80 34.34
CA PHE A 14 -19.61 0.96 33.62
C PHE A 14 -19.36 1.69 32.31
N LEU A 15 -18.39 2.61 32.30
CA LEU A 15 -17.77 3.06 31.08
C LEU A 15 -17.11 1.81 30.50
N ALA A 16 -17.84 1.10 29.65
CA ALA A 16 -17.27 0.12 28.77
C ALA A 16 -16.35 0.92 27.84
N SER A 17 -15.09 1.08 28.27
CA SER A 17 -13.99 1.47 27.42
C SER A 17 -13.90 0.39 26.35
N PHE A 18 -14.64 0.56 25.26
CA PHE A 18 -14.42 -0.21 24.05
C PHE A 18 -13.04 0.19 23.57
N VAL A 19 -12.03 -0.55 24.02
CA VAL A 19 -10.73 -0.58 23.37
C VAL A 19 -11.02 -1.17 21.99
N LEU A 20 -11.19 -0.29 21.00
CA LEU A 20 -11.05 -0.68 19.60
C LEU A 20 -9.62 -1.20 19.48
N ALA A 21 -9.46 -2.51 19.61
CA ALA A 21 -8.22 -3.16 19.24
C ALA A 21 -8.03 -2.84 17.75
N ALA A 22 -7.06 -1.99 17.44
CA ALA A 22 -6.62 -1.80 16.08
C ALA A 22 -6.19 -3.19 15.57
N TYR A 23 -6.93 -3.73 14.61
CA TYR A 23 -6.60 -5.00 14.01
C TYR A 23 -5.35 -4.76 13.14
N ALA A 24 -4.17 -4.97 13.72
CA ALA A 24 -2.97 -5.08 12.92
C ALA A 24 -3.15 -6.32 12.02
N GLY A 25 -3.17 -6.11 10.70
CA GLY A 25 -3.32 -7.19 9.73
C GLY A 25 -2.31 -8.30 9.97
N ASP A 26 -2.74 -9.54 9.73
CA ASP A 26 -1.88 -10.71 9.81
C ASP A 26 -1.49 -11.10 8.38
N PHE A 27 -0.23 -10.83 8.02
CA PHE A 27 0.29 -11.15 6.70
C PHE A 27 0.13 -12.64 6.35
N TYR A 28 0.04 -13.56 7.32
CA TYR A 28 -0.25 -14.97 7.05
C TYR A 28 -1.62 -15.21 6.46
N GLN A 29 -2.61 -14.36 6.75
CA GLN A 29 -3.96 -14.50 6.25
C GLN A 29 -4.14 -13.78 4.92
N ASP A 30 -3.45 -12.66 4.75
CA ASP A 30 -3.76 -11.69 3.70
C ASP A 30 -2.90 -11.86 2.45
N PHE A 31 -1.70 -12.44 2.58
CA PHE A 31 -0.70 -12.45 1.52
C PHE A 31 0.01 -13.80 1.32
N ASP A 32 0.43 -14.05 0.09
CA ASP A 32 1.30 -15.16 -0.28
C ASP A 32 2.60 -14.62 -0.87
N ILE A 33 3.73 -15.16 -0.40
CA ILE A 33 5.04 -14.95 -1.05
C ILE A 33 5.01 -15.72 -2.37
N THR A 34 5.14 -15.01 -3.49
CA THR A 34 4.98 -15.58 -4.83
C THR A 34 6.30 -16.09 -5.41
N TRP A 35 7.42 -15.47 -5.03
CA TRP A 35 8.75 -15.87 -5.48
C TRP A 35 9.85 -15.34 -4.54
N GLY A 36 11.07 -15.88 -4.70
CA GLY A 36 12.28 -15.44 -3.98
C GLY A 36 12.86 -16.46 -3.01
N GLY A 37 12.19 -17.61 -2.78
CA GLY A 37 12.62 -18.63 -1.83
C GLY A 37 12.75 -18.05 -0.43
N ASP A 38 13.91 -18.25 0.22
CA ASP A 38 14.17 -17.72 1.57
C ASP A 38 14.34 -16.18 1.63
N ARG A 39 14.16 -15.46 0.52
CA ARG A 39 14.29 -14.00 0.47
C ARG A 39 13.03 -13.27 0.89
N GLY A 40 11.87 -13.90 0.72
CA GLY A 40 10.59 -13.46 1.27
C GLY A 40 10.35 -14.17 2.60
N LYS A 41 10.06 -13.43 3.67
CA LYS A 41 9.81 -14.02 5.00
C LYS A 41 8.67 -13.34 5.72
N LEU A 42 7.86 -14.14 6.40
CA LEU A 42 6.93 -13.65 7.41
C LEU A 42 7.58 -13.84 8.78
N LEU A 43 7.71 -12.73 9.51
CA LEU A 43 8.38 -12.62 10.79
C LEU A 43 7.38 -12.12 11.84
N ASN A 44 7.75 -12.23 13.12
CA ASN A 44 6.95 -11.73 14.24
C ASN A 44 5.50 -12.25 14.24
N SER A 45 5.32 -13.54 13.94
CA SER A 45 4.00 -14.17 13.83
C SER A 45 3.08 -13.45 12.84
N GLY A 46 3.61 -13.11 11.64
CA GLY A 46 2.81 -12.55 10.56
C GLY A 46 2.58 -11.05 10.65
N LYS A 47 3.27 -10.35 11.56
CA LYS A 47 3.19 -8.88 11.69
C LYS A 47 4.20 -8.13 10.84
N LEU A 48 5.21 -8.83 10.34
CA LEU A 48 6.29 -8.27 9.53
C LEU A 48 6.51 -9.15 8.31
N LEU A 49 6.38 -8.57 7.12
CA LEU A 49 6.81 -9.19 5.87
C LEU A 49 8.18 -8.63 5.53
N SER A 50 9.15 -9.48 5.22
CA SER A 50 10.49 -9.04 4.81
C SER A 50 10.75 -9.53 3.39
N LEU A 51 11.13 -8.60 2.51
CA LEU A 51 11.65 -8.93 1.20
C LEU A 51 13.16 -8.68 1.17
N SER A 52 13.87 -9.38 0.29
CA SER A 52 15.29 -9.14 0.05
C SER A 52 15.65 -9.49 -1.39
N LEU A 53 16.81 -9.02 -1.83
CA LEU A 53 17.42 -9.42 -3.08
C LEU A 53 18.90 -9.77 -2.88
N ASP A 54 19.41 -10.59 -3.78
CA ASP A 54 20.84 -10.80 -3.99
C ASP A 54 21.13 -10.95 -5.49
N LYS A 55 22.35 -11.37 -5.83
CA LYS A 55 22.77 -11.54 -7.22
C LYS A 55 21.93 -12.58 -7.98
N ALA A 56 21.34 -13.54 -7.29
CA ALA A 56 20.59 -14.62 -7.92
C ALA A 56 19.11 -14.25 -8.13
N SER A 57 18.50 -13.52 -7.19
CA SER A 57 17.08 -13.18 -7.29
C SER A 57 16.68 -12.07 -6.33
N GLY A 58 15.59 -11.39 -6.65
CA GLY A 58 14.80 -10.63 -5.69
C GLY A 58 13.76 -11.49 -4.94
N SER A 59 12.66 -10.85 -4.53
CA SER A 59 11.50 -11.53 -3.96
C SER A 59 10.24 -10.69 -4.09
N GLY A 60 9.07 -11.32 -3.93
CA GLY A 60 7.80 -10.60 -3.95
C GLY A 60 6.65 -11.41 -3.36
N PHE A 61 5.55 -10.71 -3.11
CA PHE A 61 4.31 -11.27 -2.61
C PHE A 61 3.11 -10.69 -3.35
N GLN A 62 1.95 -11.34 -3.18
CA GLN A 62 0.65 -10.87 -3.64
C GLN A 62 -0.40 -11.03 -2.56
N SER A 63 -1.48 -10.25 -2.61
CA SER A 63 -2.67 -10.50 -1.81
C SER A 63 -3.35 -11.79 -2.24
N ARG A 64 -3.86 -12.56 -1.29
CA ARG A 64 -4.65 -13.76 -1.62
C ARG A 64 -5.90 -13.41 -2.40
N ASN A 65 -6.53 -12.33 -1.96
CA ASN A 65 -7.79 -11.83 -2.47
C ASN A 65 -7.59 -10.81 -3.58
N GLU A 66 -8.59 -10.73 -4.45
CA GLU A 66 -8.77 -9.66 -5.44
C GLU A 66 -9.75 -8.62 -4.91
N TYR A 67 -9.52 -7.36 -5.23
CA TYR A 67 -10.30 -6.22 -4.75
C TYR A 67 -10.68 -5.33 -5.92
N LEU A 68 -11.93 -4.87 -5.98
CA LEU A 68 -12.37 -3.96 -7.05
C LEU A 68 -12.13 -2.49 -6.68
N PHE A 69 -12.37 -2.13 -5.42
CA PHE A 69 -12.08 -0.82 -4.87
C PHE A 69 -11.45 -0.99 -3.50
N GLY A 70 -10.62 -0.05 -3.07
CA GLY A 70 -10.00 -0.12 -1.75
C GLY A 70 -9.28 1.16 -1.36
N LYS A 71 -9.15 1.37 -0.06
CA LYS A 71 -8.15 2.24 0.56
C LYS A 71 -7.10 1.33 1.18
N ILE A 72 -5.85 1.54 0.77
CA ILE A 72 -4.75 0.70 1.22
C ILE A 72 -3.68 1.57 1.85
N ASP A 73 -3.32 1.19 3.06
CA ASP A 73 -2.25 1.81 3.82
C ASP A 73 -1.16 0.76 4.02
N MET A 74 0.07 1.09 3.59
CA MET A 74 1.23 0.23 3.75
C MET A 74 2.39 1.02 4.34
N GLN A 75 2.97 0.50 5.43
CA GLN A 75 4.22 1.06 5.97
C GLN A 75 5.40 0.32 5.34
N LEU A 76 6.22 1.08 4.64
CA LEU A 76 7.38 0.58 3.91
C LEU A 76 8.66 1.15 4.51
N LYS A 77 9.66 0.29 4.75
CA LYS A 77 11.02 0.72 5.00
C LYS A 77 11.89 0.37 3.81
N LEU A 78 12.46 1.39 3.16
CA LEU A 78 13.34 1.26 1.99
C LEU A 78 14.76 0.78 2.35
N ILE A 79 15.52 0.37 1.33
CA ILE A 79 16.89 -0.14 1.48
C ILE A 79 17.80 1.02 1.93
N PRO A 80 18.47 0.92 3.09
CA PRO A 80 19.36 1.97 3.55
C PRO A 80 20.70 1.94 2.80
N GLY A 81 21.39 3.09 2.77
CA GLY A 81 22.70 3.21 2.14
C GLY A 81 22.62 3.17 0.62
N ASN A 82 23.57 2.48 -0.03
CA ASN A 82 23.62 2.40 -1.48
C ASN A 82 22.57 1.39 -1.98
N SER A 83 21.54 1.91 -2.62
CA SER A 83 20.42 1.16 -3.19
C SER A 83 20.33 1.34 -4.71
N ALA A 84 21.34 1.94 -5.33
CA ALA A 84 21.36 2.23 -6.76
C ALA A 84 21.08 0.97 -7.59
N GLY A 85 20.12 1.08 -8.53
CA GLY A 85 19.70 -0.02 -9.40
C GLY A 85 18.65 -0.97 -8.80
N THR A 86 18.31 -0.80 -7.52
CA THR A 86 17.19 -1.54 -6.93
C THR A 86 15.88 -0.80 -7.17
N VAL A 87 14.81 -1.58 -7.37
CA VAL A 87 13.44 -1.09 -7.39
C VAL A 87 12.68 -1.83 -6.31
N THR A 88 12.07 -1.08 -5.39
CA THR A 88 11.05 -1.60 -4.49
C THR A 88 9.70 -1.16 -5.03
N ALA A 89 8.87 -2.11 -5.44
CA ALA A 89 7.57 -1.82 -6.02
C ALA A 89 6.44 -2.19 -5.06
N TYR A 90 5.36 -1.42 -5.13
CA TYR A 90 4.09 -1.65 -4.47
C TYR A 90 2.99 -1.24 -5.45
N TYR A 91 2.17 -2.18 -5.88
CA TYR A 91 1.30 -1.95 -7.02
C TYR A 91 0.04 -2.81 -6.98
N LEU A 92 -1.00 -2.32 -7.64
CA LEU A 92 -2.21 -3.10 -7.91
C LEU A 92 -2.21 -3.51 -9.37
N SER A 93 -2.59 -4.74 -9.65
CA SER A 93 -2.69 -5.21 -11.04
C SER A 93 -3.83 -6.22 -11.18
N SER A 94 -4.63 -6.06 -12.25
CA SER A 94 -5.62 -7.06 -12.67
C SER A 94 -4.97 -8.12 -13.56
N LYS A 95 -5.69 -9.22 -13.80
CA LYS A 95 -5.22 -10.28 -14.70
C LYS A 95 -5.64 -10.00 -16.15
N GLY A 96 -4.91 -10.59 -17.08
CA GLY A 96 -5.25 -10.61 -18.50
C GLY A 96 -4.40 -9.66 -19.33
N SER A 97 -4.59 -9.68 -20.65
CA SER A 97 -3.77 -8.92 -21.61
C SER A 97 -4.13 -7.43 -21.70
N ALA A 98 -5.28 -7.03 -21.17
CA ALA A 98 -5.74 -5.65 -21.12
C ALA A 98 -5.88 -5.20 -19.66
N TRP A 99 -4.89 -5.53 -18.83
CA TRP A 99 -4.94 -5.30 -17.39
C TRP A 99 -5.01 -3.81 -17.05
N ASP A 100 -5.56 -3.53 -15.88
CA ASP A 100 -5.45 -2.24 -15.22
C ASP A 100 -4.39 -2.37 -14.12
N GLU A 101 -3.59 -1.33 -13.92
CA GLU A 101 -2.53 -1.34 -12.91
C GLU A 101 -2.24 0.07 -12.36
N ILE A 102 -1.86 0.12 -11.08
CA ILE A 102 -1.52 1.34 -10.36
C ILE A 102 -0.21 1.09 -9.64
N ASP A 103 0.84 1.81 -10.03
CA ASP A 103 2.21 1.56 -9.59
C ASP A 103 2.73 2.60 -8.61
N PHE A 104 3.49 2.12 -7.63
CA PHE A 104 4.44 2.89 -6.84
C PHE A 104 5.78 2.18 -6.87
N GLU A 105 6.78 2.80 -7.49
CA GLU A 105 8.11 2.24 -7.66
C GLU A 105 9.14 3.16 -7.02
N PHE A 106 9.78 2.67 -5.97
CA PHE A 106 10.83 3.38 -5.26
C PHE A 106 12.18 3.00 -5.87
N LEU A 107 12.73 3.92 -6.65
CA LEU A 107 14.00 3.76 -7.34
C LEU A 107 15.14 4.13 -6.39
N GLY A 108 15.94 3.13 -6.04
CA GLY A 108 17.09 3.31 -5.16
C GLY A 108 18.22 4.09 -5.82
N ASN A 109 19.03 4.73 -4.97
CA ASN A 109 20.07 5.66 -5.40
C ASN A 109 21.39 5.43 -4.63
N LEU A 110 22.45 6.13 -5.00
CA LEU A 110 23.73 6.09 -4.30
C LEU A 110 23.57 6.61 -2.86
N SER A 111 24.44 6.16 -1.97
CA SER A 111 24.45 6.63 -0.58
C SER A 111 24.56 8.16 -0.53
N GLY A 112 23.59 8.81 0.12
CA GLY A 112 23.53 10.27 0.26
C GLY A 112 22.61 10.96 -0.74
N ASP A 113 22.23 10.28 -1.83
CA ASP A 113 21.29 10.79 -2.82
C ASP A 113 19.84 10.36 -2.48
N PRO A 114 18.83 11.18 -2.83
CA PRO A 114 17.44 10.86 -2.53
C PRO A 114 16.93 9.70 -3.39
N TYR A 115 16.00 8.93 -2.82
CA TYR A 115 15.15 8.03 -3.59
C TYR A 115 14.23 8.82 -4.52
N ILE A 116 13.87 8.18 -5.63
CA ILE A 116 12.85 8.68 -6.56
C ILE A 116 11.64 7.76 -6.44
N LEU A 117 10.45 8.35 -6.27
CA LEU A 117 9.19 7.64 -6.38
C LEU A 117 8.63 7.82 -7.79
N HIS A 118 8.51 6.71 -8.52
CA HIS A 118 7.73 6.62 -9.75
C HIS A 118 6.32 6.16 -9.45
N THR A 119 5.36 6.77 -10.13
CA THR A 119 3.98 6.30 -10.14
C THR A 119 3.49 6.15 -11.57
N ASN A 120 2.70 5.11 -11.85
CA ASN A 120 2.10 4.91 -13.16
C ASN A 120 0.66 4.43 -13.02
N ILE A 121 -0.12 4.61 -14.08
CA ILE A 121 -1.50 4.11 -14.16
C ILE A 121 -1.69 3.49 -15.54
N PHE A 122 -1.97 2.19 -15.55
CA PHE A 122 -2.38 1.44 -16.71
C PHE A 122 -3.89 1.29 -16.72
N THR A 123 -4.49 1.53 -17.88
CA THR A 123 -5.89 1.19 -18.13
C THR A 123 -6.02 0.47 -19.45
N GLN A 124 -6.69 -0.68 -19.44
CA GLN A 124 -6.88 -1.53 -20.62
C GLN A 124 -5.55 -1.87 -21.32
N GLY A 125 -4.51 -2.18 -20.54
CA GLY A 125 -3.16 -2.50 -21.01
C GLY A 125 -2.36 -1.30 -21.52
N LYS A 126 -2.86 -0.07 -21.38
CA LYS A 126 -2.16 1.15 -21.82
C LYS A 126 -1.66 1.93 -20.61
N GLY A 127 -0.34 2.07 -20.46
CA GLY A 127 0.34 2.91 -19.46
C GLY A 127 0.69 4.29 -20.01
N ASN A 128 1.97 4.68 -19.90
CA ASN A 128 2.53 5.98 -20.30
C ASN A 128 1.95 7.17 -19.53
N ARG A 129 1.71 6.98 -18.23
CA ARG A 129 1.19 8.00 -17.31
C ARG A 129 2.12 8.18 -16.11
N GLU A 130 3.42 8.07 -16.37
CA GLU A 130 4.46 8.13 -15.37
C GLU A 130 4.53 9.53 -14.73
N GLN A 131 4.68 9.57 -13.42
CA GLN A 131 5.05 10.77 -12.67
C GLN A 131 6.15 10.41 -11.69
N GLN A 132 7.17 11.28 -11.60
CA GLN A 132 8.34 11.07 -10.76
C GLN A 132 8.39 12.13 -9.67
N PHE A 133 8.80 11.72 -8.47
CA PHE A 133 8.89 12.61 -7.32
C PHE A 133 10.15 12.34 -6.51
N TYR A 134 10.85 13.39 -6.07
CA TYR A 134 11.95 13.25 -5.11
C TYR A 134 11.40 13.14 -3.69
N LEU A 135 11.88 12.14 -2.94
CA LEU A 135 11.50 11.95 -1.54
C LEU A 135 12.36 12.85 -0.62
N CYS A 136 12.04 14.14 -0.55
CA CYS A 136 12.51 15.03 0.51
C CYS A 136 11.53 14.93 1.71
N PHE A 137 11.77 13.97 2.62
CA PHE A 137 11.01 13.70 3.86
C PHE A 137 9.59 14.32 3.99
N SER A 138 8.57 13.65 3.43
CA SER A 138 7.47 12.99 4.18
C SER A 138 6.44 12.35 3.24
N VAL A 139 6.19 11.05 3.43
CA VAL A 139 5.08 10.25 2.89
C VAL A 139 4.35 9.71 4.12
N ASP A 140 3.46 10.53 4.68
CA ASP A 140 2.82 10.35 6.00
C ASP A 140 1.46 11.07 6.03
N GLY A 141 0.54 10.69 5.13
CA GLY A 141 -0.79 11.32 5.01
C GLY A 141 -0.85 12.57 4.12
N THR A 142 0.24 12.91 3.42
CA THR A 142 0.24 13.93 2.36
C THR A 142 -0.06 13.28 1.00
N PRO A 143 -1.12 13.71 0.28
CA PRO A 143 -1.39 13.20 -1.05
C PRO A 143 -0.36 13.72 -2.05
N ILE A 144 0.24 12.80 -2.81
CA ILE A 144 1.27 13.10 -3.83
C ILE A 144 0.74 12.96 -5.27
N ARG A 145 -0.37 12.24 -5.46
CA ARG A 145 -1.02 12.06 -6.76
C ARG A 145 -2.52 11.82 -6.57
N GLU A 146 -3.32 12.34 -7.48
CA GLU A 146 -4.76 12.08 -7.59
C GLU A 146 -5.09 11.77 -9.06
N PHE A 147 -5.82 10.69 -9.30
CA PHE A 147 -6.34 10.33 -10.62
C PHE A 147 -7.86 10.25 -10.53
N LYS A 148 -8.56 11.18 -11.18
CA LYS A 148 -10.02 11.31 -11.09
C LYS A 148 -10.71 10.43 -12.13
N ASN A 149 -11.87 9.90 -11.75
CA ASN A 149 -12.73 9.18 -12.68
C ASN A 149 -13.39 10.14 -13.67
N TYR A 150 -13.02 10.01 -14.94
CA TYR A 150 -13.53 10.79 -16.07
C TYR A 150 -14.18 9.89 -17.13
N GLU A 151 -14.71 8.72 -16.75
CA GLU A 151 -15.45 7.82 -17.68
C GLU A 151 -16.63 8.53 -18.35
N SER A 152 -17.27 9.50 -17.67
CA SER A 152 -18.37 10.31 -18.23
C SER A 152 -18.00 11.13 -19.45
N ILE A 153 -16.71 11.44 -19.63
CA ILE A 153 -16.16 12.15 -20.79
C ILE A 153 -15.30 11.23 -21.67
N GLY A 154 -15.41 9.91 -21.49
CA GLY A 154 -14.78 8.90 -22.33
C GLY A 154 -13.35 8.51 -21.95
N LEU A 155 -12.83 8.96 -20.79
CA LEU A 155 -11.50 8.56 -20.33
C LEU A 155 -11.57 7.26 -19.50
N PRO A 156 -10.75 6.24 -19.81
CA PRO A 156 -10.80 4.97 -19.09
C PRO A 156 -10.31 5.11 -17.64
N PHE A 157 -10.96 4.37 -16.74
CA PHE A 157 -10.65 4.31 -15.30
C PHE A 157 -10.78 2.85 -14.81
N PRO A 158 -9.97 2.41 -13.82
CA PRO A 158 -10.01 1.04 -13.30
C PRO A 158 -11.27 0.76 -12.44
N THR A 159 -12.45 0.73 -13.07
CA THR A 159 -13.73 0.45 -12.38
C THR A 159 -14.24 -0.98 -12.56
N LYS A 160 -13.66 -1.75 -13.48
CA LYS A 160 -14.24 -3.00 -14.00
C LYS A 160 -13.42 -4.24 -13.69
N GLN A 161 -12.12 -4.08 -13.47
CA GLN A 161 -11.22 -5.20 -13.27
C GLN A 161 -10.81 -5.29 -11.80
N PRO A 162 -11.09 -6.41 -11.12
CA PRO A 162 -10.60 -6.60 -9.77
C PRO A 162 -9.08 -6.80 -9.81
N MET A 163 -8.38 -6.17 -8.88
CA MET A 163 -6.93 -6.16 -8.81
C MET A 163 -6.44 -6.87 -7.56
N ARG A 164 -5.27 -7.49 -7.63
CA ARG A 164 -4.53 -7.87 -6.43
C ARG A 164 -3.53 -6.81 -6.09
N LEU A 165 -3.21 -6.74 -4.80
CA LEU A 165 -2.04 -6.00 -4.36
C LEU A 165 -0.80 -6.87 -4.49
N TYR A 166 0.27 -6.27 -4.97
CA TYR A 166 1.58 -6.87 -5.08
C TYR A 166 2.62 -5.96 -4.44
N SER A 167 3.72 -6.56 -4.00
CA SER A 167 4.95 -5.82 -3.79
C SER A 167 6.15 -6.73 -4.01
N SER A 168 7.21 -6.14 -4.52
CA SER A 168 8.41 -6.85 -4.93
C SER A 168 9.64 -5.98 -4.73
N VAL A 169 10.79 -6.64 -4.65
CA VAL A 169 12.08 -5.99 -4.78
C VAL A 169 12.90 -6.69 -5.84
N TRP A 170 13.46 -5.92 -6.77
CA TRP A 170 14.21 -6.45 -7.90
C TRP A 170 15.30 -5.48 -8.37
N ASN A 171 16.16 -5.95 -9.25
CA ASN A 171 17.24 -5.17 -9.84
C ASN A 171 16.86 -4.74 -11.25
N ALA A 172 16.80 -3.43 -11.51
CA ALA A 172 16.47 -2.86 -12.82
C ALA A 172 17.67 -2.68 -13.75
N MET A 173 18.89 -2.99 -13.30
CA MET A 173 20.13 -2.86 -14.09
C MET A 173 20.51 -4.14 -14.84
N ILE A 174 19.56 -5.03 -15.18
CA ILE A 174 19.86 -6.26 -15.93
C ILE A 174 20.48 -5.89 -17.28
N GLY A 175 21.79 -6.17 -17.45
CA GLY A 175 22.55 -5.96 -18.69
C GLY A 175 23.48 -4.74 -18.73
N GLN A 176 23.50 -3.86 -17.73
CA GLN A 176 24.47 -2.73 -17.67
C GLN A 176 25.45 -2.91 -16.50
N LEU A 177 26.71 -3.26 -16.86
CA LEU A 177 27.90 -3.42 -16.01
C LEU A 177 27.82 -4.43 -14.85
N GLU A 178 27.87 -5.72 -15.17
CA GLU A 178 28.14 -6.78 -14.17
C GLU A 178 29.48 -6.58 -13.43
N GLU A 179 30.51 -6.06 -14.09
CA GLU A 179 31.86 -5.92 -13.49
C GLU A 179 31.94 -4.80 -12.43
N GLY A 180 31.21 -3.70 -12.62
CA GLY A 180 31.21 -2.57 -11.68
C GLY A 180 30.34 -2.80 -10.43
N LEU A 181 29.35 -3.69 -10.54
CA LEU A 181 28.37 -4.03 -9.50
C LEU A 181 28.81 -5.20 -8.64
N SER A 182 29.63 -6.14 -9.12
CA SER A 182 30.19 -7.20 -8.28
C SER A 182 31.01 -6.67 -7.08
N LYS A 183 31.60 -5.47 -7.23
CA LYS A 183 32.28 -4.71 -6.16
C LYS A 183 31.36 -3.77 -5.35
N ARG A 184 30.19 -3.38 -5.87
CA ARG A 184 29.24 -2.43 -5.22
C ARG A 184 28.10 -3.12 -4.48
N ILE A 185 27.63 -4.27 -4.98
CA ILE A 185 26.76 -5.20 -4.27
C ILE A 185 27.64 -6.08 -3.37
N GLY A 186 28.08 -5.49 -2.27
CA GLY A 186 28.71 -6.23 -1.17
C GLY A 186 27.75 -7.29 -0.61
N HIS A 187 28.32 -8.30 0.03
CA HIS A 187 27.63 -9.43 0.68
C HIS A 187 26.25 -9.07 1.25
N LYS A 188 25.18 -9.75 0.78
CA LYS A 188 23.79 -9.68 1.29
C LYS A 188 23.31 -8.26 1.57
N HIS A 189 22.67 -7.61 0.59
CA HIS A 189 21.99 -6.34 0.88
C HIS A 189 20.85 -6.53 1.90
N PRO A 190 20.58 -5.49 2.71
CA PRO A 190 19.70 -5.60 3.87
C PRO A 190 18.28 -5.95 3.47
N LEU A 191 17.65 -6.73 4.34
CA LEU A 191 16.22 -6.99 4.39
C LEU A 191 15.44 -5.67 4.26
N LEU A 192 14.38 -5.67 3.46
CA LEU A 192 13.31 -4.67 3.44
C LEU A 192 12.21 -5.15 4.40
N PRO A 193 12.20 -4.70 5.67
CA PRO A 193 11.08 -4.99 6.55
C PRO A 193 9.89 -4.11 6.16
N LEU A 194 8.85 -4.74 5.64
CA LEU A 194 7.49 -4.22 5.53
C LEU A 194 6.73 -4.54 6.82
N THR A 195 6.41 -3.52 7.61
CA THR A 195 5.64 -3.67 8.84
C THR A 195 4.19 -3.26 8.61
N GLY A 196 3.23 -4.12 8.94
CA GLY A 196 1.81 -3.75 9.00
C GLY A 196 1.23 -3.15 7.71
N THR A 197 1.00 -3.99 6.70
CA THR A 197 0.05 -3.65 5.63
C THR A 197 -1.35 -3.94 6.15
N SER A 198 -2.26 -2.96 6.06
CA SER A 198 -3.65 -3.19 6.40
C SER A 198 -4.53 -2.76 5.22
N MET A 199 -5.42 -3.66 4.80
CA MET A 199 -6.52 -3.34 3.88
C MET A 199 -7.87 -3.38 4.62
N PRO A 200 -8.08 -2.57 5.67
CA PRO A 200 -9.32 -2.65 6.45
C PRO A 200 -10.54 -2.13 5.67
N LYS A 201 -10.32 -1.40 4.57
CA LYS A 201 -11.34 -0.70 3.78
C LYS A 201 -11.22 -1.09 2.31
N ALA A 202 -11.69 -2.28 1.96
CA ALA A 202 -11.65 -2.77 0.59
C ALA A 202 -12.90 -3.58 0.21
N CYS A 203 -13.22 -3.55 -1.08
CA CYS A 203 -14.31 -4.28 -1.69
C CYS A 203 -13.78 -5.60 -2.26
N LEU A 204 -13.88 -6.65 -1.46
CA LEU A 204 -13.50 -8.01 -1.86
C LEU A 204 -14.28 -8.42 -3.12
N TRP A 205 -13.56 -8.92 -4.12
CA TRP A 205 -14.17 -9.51 -5.30
C TRP A 205 -14.28 -11.02 -5.13
N SER A 206 -15.49 -11.55 -5.25
CA SER A 206 -15.76 -12.97 -5.12
C SER A 206 -16.98 -13.38 -5.95
N TYR A 207 -16.91 -14.54 -6.60
CA TYR A 207 -18.00 -15.10 -7.42
C TYR A 207 -18.60 -14.11 -8.45
N GLY A 208 -17.75 -13.27 -9.07
CA GLY A 208 -18.18 -12.31 -10.08
C GLY A 208 -18.88 -11.05 -9.53
N ALA A 209 -18.82 -10.82 -8.22
CA ALA A 209 -19.42 -9.66 -7.57
C ALA A 209 -18.47 -9.00 -6.56
N SER A 210 -18.65 -7.69 -6.39
CA SER A 210 -17.95 -6.89 -5.38
C SER A 210 -18.73 -6.92 -4.06
N SER A 211 -18.03 -7.02 -2.92
CA SER A 211 -18.64 -6.98 -1.60
C SER A 211 -19.24 -5.60 -1.26
N CYS A 212 -18.81 -4.54 -1.93
CA CYS A 212 -19.37 -3.21 -1.76
C CYS A 212 -20.73 -3.09 -2.45
N ARG A 213 -21.76 -2.78 -1.67
CA ARG A 213 -23.12 -2.51 -2.18
C ARG A 213 -23.27 -1.04 -2.56
N ALA A 214 -23.79 -0.78 -3.74
CA ALA A 214 -24.03 0.58 -4.26
C ALA A 214 -25.20 1.33 -3.58
N ASN A 215 -25.89 0.73 -2.59
CA ASN A 215 -26.94 1.39 -1.82
C ASN A 215 -27.21 0.59 -0.53
N ALA A 216 -26.76 1.10 0.62
CA ALA A 216 -27.24 0.67 1.93
C ALA A 216 -28.20 1.74 2.44
N SER A 217 -29.48 1.38 2.58
CA SER A 217 -30.48 2.23 3.21
C SER A 217 -30.02 2.72 4.59
N SER A 218 -30.35 3.95 4.89
CA SER A 218 -29.90 4.89 5.93
C SER A 218 -29.98 4.48 7.42
N SER A 219 -29.87 3.19 7.78
CA SER A 219 -29.88 2.74 9.19
C SER A 219 -28.68 1.87 9.61
N VAL A 220 -27.72 1.64 8.71
CA VAL A 220 -26.43 1.01 9.03
C VAL A 220 -25.33 2.06 8.84
N PRO A 221 -24.38 2.23 9.78
CA PRO A 221 -23.23 3.12 9.56
C PRO A 221 -22.60 2.74 8.22
N ASN A 222 -22.53 3.68 7.29
CA ASN A 222 -22.10 3.42 5.92
C ASN A 222 -20.63 2.95 5.95
N SER A 223 -20.41 1.63 5.98
CA SER A 223 -19.09 0.99 6.08
C SER A 223 -18.16 1.36 4.91
N ASN A 224 -18.73 2.01 3.90
CA ASN A 224 -18.15 2.34 2.61
C ASN A 224 -18.03 3.86 2.37
N ALA A 225 -18.17 4.70 3.41
CA ALA A 225 -18.05 6.16 3.27
C ALA A 225 -16.73 6.61 2.61
N TRP A 226 -15.68 5.80 2.71
CA TRP A 226 -14.37 6.02 2.06
C TRP A 226 -14.42 5.91 0.52
N LEU A 227 -15.42 5.24 -0.08
CA LEU A 227 -15.55 5.15 -1.55
C LEU A 227 -15.89 6.50 -2.19
N THR A 228 -16.53 7.39 -1.42
CA THR A 228 -17.00 8.71 -1.88
C THR A 228 -16.17 9.83 -1.26
N GLU A 229 -15.00 9.52 -0.69
CA GLU A 229 -14.11 10.50 -0.07
C GLU A 229 -13.34 11.25 -1.17
N ASP A 230 -13.49 12.57 -1.22
CA ASP A 230 -12.70 13.46 -2.07
C ASP A 230 -11.58 14.12 -1.25
N LEU A 231 -10.49 14.53 -1.92
CA LEU A 231 -9.45 15.33 -1.28
C LEU A 231 -10.03 16.67 -0.79
N ASP A 232 -9.86 16.96 0.51
CA ASP A 232 -10.21 18.26 1.07
C ASP A 232 -9.33 19.40 0.51
N SER A 233 -9.74 20.65 0.77
CA SER A 233 -9.04 21.83 0.25
C SER A 233 -7.57 21.91 0.68
N THR A 234 -7.26 21.46 1.90
CA THR A 234 -5.89 21.46 2.43
C THR A 234 -5.02 20.44 1.71
N SER A 235 -5.56 19.25 1.47
CA SER A 235 -4.92 18.16 0.73
C SER A 235 -4.69 18.55 -0.72
N GLN A 236 -5.65 19.23 -1.36
CA GLN A 236 -5.49 19.77 -2.71
C GLN A 236 -4.38 20.83 -2.78
N GLN A 237 -4.29 21.72 -1.79
CA GLN A 237 -3.22 22.72 -1.71
C GLN A 237 -1.84 22.06 -1.54
N ARG A 238 -1.74 21.04 -0.67
CA ARG A 238 -0.50 20.26 -0.50
C ARG A 238 -0.09 19.56 -1.79
N LEU A 239 -1.03 18.92 -2.48
CA LEU A 239 -0.79 18.27 -3.76
C LEU A 239 -0.30 19.28 -4.81
N LYS A 240 -0.90 20.48 -4.86
CA LYS A 240 -0.46 21.56 -5.75
C LYS A 240 0.96 22.01 -5.44
N TRP A 241 1.27 22.26 -4.16
CA TRP A 241 2.61 22.65 -3.73
C TRP A 241 3.65 21.59 -4.10
N TYR A 242 3.35 20.31 -3.88
CA TYR A 242 4.27 19.22 -4.21
C TYR A 242 4.62 19.20 -5.70
N ARG A 243 3.63 19.40 -6.58
CA ARG A 243 3.84 19.50 -8.03
C ARG A 243 4.69 20.70 -8.47
N GLU A 244 4.78 21.76 -7.66
CA GLU A 244 5.56 22.95 -8.00
C GLU A 244 7.04 22.82 -7.60
N ILE A 245 7.38 21.88 -6.70
CA ILE A 245 8.73 21.74 -6.15
C ILE A 245 9.48 20.47 -6.60
N THR A 246 8.81 19.57 -7.31
CA THR A 246 9.38 18.34 -7.91
C THR A 246 9.55 18.50 -9.41
#